data_AF-A0A522Y1N4-F1
#
_entry.id   AF-A0A522Y1N4-F1
#
_cell.length_a   1.000
_cell.length_b   1.000
_cell.length_c   1.000
_cell.angle_alpha   90.00
_cell.angle_beta   90.00
_cell.angle_gamma   90.00
#
_symmetry.space_group_name_H-M   'P 1'
#
loop_
_entity.id
_entity.type
_entity.pdbx_description
1 polymer ?
#
loop_
_entity_poly.entity_id
_entity_poly.type
_entity_poly.pdbx_seq_one_letter_code
_entity_poly.pdbx_strand_id
1 'polypeptide(L)'
;MVKQISLDAWQIQHLEDLLKKASAIVTKTGNPIILYRQTLEEEDDSFEEIVCSLAERYVVEQLVISGGVLPPTFRQQFIFTLDEFPQRLLRKSKDLFLQTIELLESQIG
;
A
#
# COMPACT_ATOMS: atom_id res chain seq x y z
N MET A 1 -31.65 3.33 15.90
CA MET A 1 -30.38 2.93 16.55
C MET A 1 -29.25 3.22 15.59
N VAL A 2 -28.41 4.20 15.88
CA VAL A 2 -27.18 4.44 15.12
C VAL A 2 -26.22 3.31 15.48
N LYS A 3 -25.76 2.52 14.50
CA LYS A 3 -24.72 1.53 14.76
C LYS A 3 -23.47 2.30 15.22
N GLN A 4 -23.12 2.16 16.48
CA GLN A 4 -21.87 2.71 17.00
C GLN A 4 -20.75 1.86 16.42
N ILE A 5 -20.14 2.34 15.34
CA ILE A 5 -18.98 1.72 14.72
C ILE A 5 -17.76 2.18 15.54
N SER A 6 -16.86 1.27 15.87
CA SER A 6 -15.59 1.65 16.52
C SER A 6 -14.76 2.52 15.58
N LEU A 7 -13.92 3.40 16.12
CA LEU A 7 -13.05 4.26 15.31
C LEU A 7 -12.24 3.42 14.30
N ASP A 8 -11.68 2.29 14.74
CA ASP A 8 -10.90 1.38 13.90
C ASP A 8 -11.73 0.79 12.75
N ALA A 9 -12.98 0.39 13.01
CA ALA A 9 -13.85 -0.16 11.97
C ALA A 9 -14.25 0.90 10.94
N TRP A 10 -14.45 2.15 11.38
CA TRP A 10 -14.68 3.26 10.46
C TRP A 10 -13.45 3.55 9.61
N GLN A 11 -12.25 3.60 10.21
CA GLN A 11 -11.00 3.84 9.50
C GLN A 11 -10.69 2.75 8.47
N ILE A 12 -10.93 1.47 8.82
CA ILE A 12 -10.78 0.33 7.88
C ILE A 12 -11.68 0.52 6.66
N GLN A 13 -12.96 0.83 6.89
CA GLN A 13 -13.91 1.06 5.80
C GLN A 13 -13.50 2.26 4.94
N HIS A 14 -13.03 3.33 5.57
CA HIS A 14 -12.59 4.54 4.89
C HIS A 14 -11.42 4.26 3.95
N LEU A 15 -10.40 3.53 4.42
CA LEU A 15 -9.28 3.13 3.57
C LEU A 15 -9.73 2.22 2.42
N GLU A 16 -10.62 1.26 2.66
CA GLU A 16 -11.20 0.42 1.61
C GLU A 16 -11.87 1.26 0.51
N ASP A 17 -12.67 2.25 0.90
CA ASP A 17 -13.37 3.14 -0.03
C ASP A 17 -12.40 4.02 -0.84
N LEU A 18 -11.34 4.52 -0.20
CA LEU A 18 -10.27 5.24 -0.87
C LEU A 18 -9.54 4.36 -1.90
N LEU A 19 -9.20 3.12 -1.53
CA LEU A 19 -8.55 2.17 -2.43
C LEU A 19 -9.42 1.85 -3.66
N LYS A 20 -10.73 1.67 -3.48
CA LYS A 20 -11.66 1.45 -4.61
C LYS A 20 -11.73 2.65 -5.55
N LYS A 21 -11.75 3.87 -5.01
CA LYS A 21 -11.72 5.09 -5.83
C LYS A 21 -10.39 5.24 -6.58
N ALA A 22 -9.27 5.03 -5.89
CA ALA A 22 -7.94 5.08 -6.49
C ALA A 22 -7.74 4.00 -7.56
N SER A 23 -8.27 2.79 -7.33
CA SER A 23 -8.28 1.68 -8.28
C SER A 23 -8.91 2.07 -9.62
N ALA A 24 -9.99 2.86 -9.61
CA ALA A 24 -10.60 3.37 -10.83
C ALA A 24 -9.67 4.36 -11.58
N ILE A 25 -8.89 5.16 -10.85
CA ILE A 25 -7.89 6.07 -11.42
C ILE A 25 -6.74 5.26 -12.04
N VAL A 26 -6.20 4.27 -11.33
CA VAL A 26 -5.16 3.36 -11.82
C VAL A 26 -5.62 2.66 -13.09
N THR A 27 -6.85 2.12 -13.10
CA THR A 27 -7.44 1.46 -14.28
C THR A 27 -7.56 2.40 -15.47
N LYS A 28 -7.91 3.68 -15.25
CA LYS A 28 -8.04 4.68 -16.31
C LYS A 28 -6.68 5.13 -16.87
N THR A 29 -5.67 5.23 -16.01
CA THR A 29 -4.37 5.83 -16.34
C THR A 29 -3.32 4.79 -16.74
N GLY A 30 -3.51 3.53 -16.34
CA GLY A 30 -2.52 2.47 -16.46
C GLY A 30 -1.33 2.60 -15.49
N ASN A 31 -1.34 3.61 -14.60
CA ASN A 31 -0.23 3.91 -13.70
C ASN A 31 -0.57 3.44 -12.27
N PRO A 32 0.17 2.47 -11.71
CA PRO A 32 0.02 2.08 -10.31
C PRO A 32 0.32 3.24 -9.36
N ILE A 33 -0.36 3.27 -8.21
CA ILE A 33 -0.07 4.25 -7.15
C ILE A 33 0.82 3.59 -6.12
N ILE A 34 1.99 4.17 -5.85
CA ILE A 34 2.84 3.71 -4.73
C ILE A 34 2.23 4.19 -3.43
N LEU A 35 1.76 3.25 -2.60
CA LEU A 35 1.14 3.53 -1.30
C LEU A 35 2.19 3.87 -0.24
N TYR A 36 3.29 3.12 -0.22
CA TYR A 36 4.46 3.42 0.60
C TYR A 36 5.70 2.68 0.09
N ARG A 37 6.86 3.16 0.55
CA ARG A 37 8.16 2.49 0.44
C ARG A 37 8.78 2.41 1.82
N GLN A 38 9.44 1.31 2.14
CA GLN A 38 10.13 1.13 3.41
C GLN A 38 11.48 0.45 3.16
N THR A 39 12.57 1.17 3.40
CA THR A 39 13.93 0.59 3.40
C THR A 39 14.07 -0.33 4.61
N LEU A 40 14.58 -1.54 4.36
CA LEU A 40 14.91 -2.53 5.39
C LEU A 40 16.41 -2.49 5.70
N GLU A 41 17.25 -2.57 4.67
CA GLU A 41 18.71 -2.61 4.78
C GLU A 41 19.36 -1.83 3.62
N GLU A 42 20.54 -1.27 3.90
CA GLU A 42 21.41 -0.58 2.94
C GLU A 42 22.86 -1.00 3.23
N GLU A 43 23.48 -1.74 2.31
CA GLU A 43 24.87 -2.21 2.42
C GLU A 43 25.58 -2.07 1.07
N ASP A 44 26.75 -1.40 1.06
CA ASP A 44 27.70 -1.37 -0.07
C ASP A 44 27.03 -1.25 -1.46
N ASP A 45 26.24 -0.19 -1.65
CA ASP A 45 25.45 0.15 -2.85
C ASP A 45 24.25 -0.76 -3.15
N SER A 46 23.91 -1.72 -2.28
CA SER A 46 22.70 -2.56 -2.34
C SER A 46 21.65 -2.10 -1.33
N PHE A 47 20.40 -2.04 -1.77
CA PHE A 47 19.24 -1.58 -1.02
C PHE A 47 18.17 -2.67 -1.02
N GLU A 48 17.73 -3.07 0.16
CA GLU A 48 16.56 -3.90 0.33
C GLU A 48 15.39 -3.04 0.83
N GLU A 49 14.30 -3.02 0.05
CA GLU A 49 13.13 -2.22 0.37
C GLU A 49 11.82 -2.97 0.12
N ILE A 50 10.80 -2.60 0.87
CA ILE A 50 9.41 -2.97 0.60
C ILE A 50 8.78 -1.86 -0.24
N VAL A 51 8.23 -2.23 -1.40
CA VAL A 51 7.41 -1.34 -2.23
C VAL A 51 5.98 -1.85 -2.20
N CYS A 52 5.06 -1.03 -1.68
CA CYS A 52 3.63 -1.33 -1.67
C CYS A 52 2.93 -0.45 -2.70
N SER A 53 2.20 -1.07 -3.63
CA SER A 53 1.54 -0.38 -4.74
C SER A 53 0.10 -0.83 -4.91
N LEU A 54 -0.78 0.11 -5.25
CA LEU A 54 -2.11 -0.17 -5.73
C LEU A 54 -2.05 -0.36 -7.26
N ALA A 55 -2.28 -1.59 -7.68
CA ALA A 55 -2.58 -1.95 -9.06
C ALA A 55 -4.11 -1.88 -9.30
N GLU A 56 -4.56 -2.17 -10.53
CA GLU A 56 -5.97 -2.01 -10.92
C GLU A 56 -6.97 -2.59 -9.91
N ARG A 57 -6.77 -3.82 -9.43
CA ARG A 57 -7.73 -4.50 -8.55
C ARG A 57 -7.13 -5.02 -7.25
N TYR A 58 -5.82 -4.82 -7.07
CA TYR A 58 -5.06 -5.45 -6.02
C TYR A 58 -4.05 -4.48 -5.45
N VAL A 59 -3.77 -4.62 -4.16
CA VAL A 59 -2.58 -4.05 -3.54
C VAL A 59 -1.48 -5.09 -3.59
N VAL A 60 -0.31 -4.70 -4.09
CA VAL A 60 0.86 -5.55 -4.26
C VAL A 60 1.98 -5.02 -3.39
N GLU A 61 2.42 -5.84 -2.44
CA GLU A 61 3.60 -5.56 -1.60
C GLU A 61 4.75 -6.43 -2.06
N GLN A 62 5.88 -5.81 -2.42
CA GLN A 62 7.05 -6.49 -2.95
C GLN A 62 8.28 -6.17 -2.13
N LEU A 63 9.07 -7.20 -1.83
CA LEU A 63 10.43 -7.06 -1.33
C LEU A 63 11.37 -6.98 -2.53
N VAL A 64 11.96 -5.81 -2.72
CA VAL A 64 12.84 -5.48 -3.84
C VAL A 64 14.26 -5.33 -3.30
N ILE A 65 15.20 -6.04 -3.91
CA ILE A 65 16.62 -5.79 -3.73
C ILE A 65 17.11 -5.08 -4.99
N SER A 66 17.74 -3.93 -4.82
CA SER A 66 18.24 -3.11 -5.92
C SER A 66 19.62 -2.55 -5.59
N GLY A 67 20.47 -2.35 -6.60
CA GLY A 67 21.79 -1.77 -6.42
C GLY A 67 22.94 -2.78 -6.56
N GLY A 68 24.17 -2.29 -6.37
CA GLY A 68 25.39 -3.00 -6.72
C GLY A 68 25.53 -3.26 -8.23
N VAL A 69 26.18 -4.38 -8.59
CA VAL A 69 26.39 -4.79 -10.00
C VAL A 69 25.24 -5.62 -10.59
N LEU A 70 24.22 -5.93 -9.78
CA LEU A 70 23.12 -6.82 -10.16
C LEU A 70 21.85 -6.03 -10.52
N PRO A 71 21.05 -6.52 -11.47
CA PRO A 71 19.76 -5.91 -11.76
C PRO A 71 18.80 -6.08 -10.56
N PRO A 72 17.87 -5.14 -10.35
CA PRO A 72 16.87 -5.24 -9.29
C PRO A 72 16.11 -6.57 -9.36
N THR A 73 15.94 -7.20 -8.21
CA THR A 73 15.29 -8.51 -8.09
C THR A 73 14.17 -8.45 -7.07
N PHE A 74 13.02 -9.07 -7.41
CA PHE A 74 11.91 -9.28 -6.49
C PHE A 74 12.17 -10.56 -5.70
N ARG A 75 12.41 -10.44 -4.39
CA ARG A 75 12.57 -11.61 -3.52
C ARG A 75 11.24 -12.22 -3.08
N GLN A 76 10.24 -11.37 -2.86
CA GLN A 76 8.96 -11.80 -2.34
C GLN A 76 7.86 -10.86 -2.80
N GLN A 77 6.65 -11.41 -2.98
CA GLN A 77 5.48 -10.65 -3.37
C GLN A 77 4.25 -11.16 -2.62
N PHE A 78 3.48 -10.24 -2.08
CA PHE A 78 2.15 -10.48 -1.54
C PHE A 78 1.14 -9.68 -2.35
N ILE A 79 -0.01 -10.32 -2.62
CA ILE A 79 -1.11 -9.73 -3.36
C ILE A 79 -2.31 -9.74 -2.42
N PHE A 80 -2.91 -8.58 -2.25
CA PHE A 80 -4.08 -8.38 -1.42
C PHE A 80 -5.23 -7.82 -2.25
N THR A 81 -6.43 -8.29 -1.97
CA THR A 81 -7.68 -7.66 -2.35
C THR A 81 -7.86 -6.33 -1.62
N LEU A 82 -8.67 -5.43 -2.19
CA LEU A 82 -8.85 -4.08 -1.64
C LEU A 82 -9.58 -4.09 -0.28
N ASP A 83 -10.39 -5.11 -0.02
CA ASP A 83 -11.15 -5.30 1.23
C ASP A 83 -10.31 -5.93 2.35
N GLU A 84 -9.36 -6.81 2.04
CA GLU A 84 -8.51 -7.42 3.07
C GLU A 84 -7.32 -6.53 3.49
N PHE A 85 -6.81 -5.72 2.55
CA PHE A 85 -5.59 -4.94 2.76
C PHE A 85 -5.68 -3.95 3.93
N PRO A 86 -6.77 -3.18 4.13
CA PRO A 86 -6.86 -2.23 5.24
C PRO A 86 -6.66 -2.88 6.61
N GLN A 87 -7.30 -4.03 6.83
CA GLN A 87 -7.17 -4.75 8.10
C GLN A 87 -5.75 -5.33 8.26
N ARG A 88 -5.15 -5.82 7.18
CA ARG A 88 -3.76 -6.31 7.19
C ARG A 88 -2.76 -5.21 7.51
N LEU A 89 -2.94 -4.03 6.90
CA LEU A 89 -2.06 -2.87 7.08
C LEU A 89 -2.17 -2.31 8.49
N LEU A 90 -3.40 -2.14 9.02
CA LEU A 90 -3.60 -1.65 10.39
C LEU A 90 -2.92 -2.55 11.43
N ARG A 91 -2.99 -3.89 11.25
CA ARG A 91 -2.29 -4.85 12.10
C ARG A 91 -0.77 -4.82 11.93
N LYS A 92 -0.27 -4.44 10.75
CA LYS A 92 1.16 -4.35 10.44
C LYS A 92 1.77 -3.08 11.06
N SER A 93 1.16 -1.93 10.82
CA SER A 93 1.63 -0.65 11.32
C SER A 93 0.51 0.40 11.26
N LYS A 94 0.19 0.99 12.41
CA LYS A 94 -0.77 2.08 12.51
C LYS A 94 -0.29 3.33 11.76
N ASP A 95 1.02 3.59 11.77
CA ASP A 95 1.59 4.78 11.12
C ASP A 95 1.50 4.65 9.60
N LEU A 96 1.89 3.50 9.03
CA LEU A 96 1.74 3.26 7.59
C LEU A 96 0.28 3.31 7.15
N PHE A 97 -0.63 2.80 7.99
CA PHE A 97 -2.06 2.87 7.75
C PHE A 97 -2.55 4.32 7.61
N LEU A 98 -2.20 5.18 8.57
CA LEU A 98 -2.59 6.60 8.54
C LEU A 98 -1.94 7.36 7.37
N GLN A 99 -0.65 7.13 7.12
CA GLN A 99 0.05 7.73 5.97
C GLN A 99 -0.58 7.34 4.63
N THR A 100 -1.03 6.08 4.50
CA THR A 100 -1.70 5.60 3.29
C THR A 100 -3.04 6.30 3.09
N ILE A 101 -3.80 6.52 4.16
CA ILE A 101 -5.04 7.31 4.10
C ILE A 101 -4.74 8.74 3.62
N GLU A 102 -3.80 9.44 4.28
CA GLU A 102 -3.43 10.81 3.94
C GLU A 102 -2.98 10.94 2.48
N LEU A 103 -2.16 9.99 2.00
CA LEU A 103 -1.72 9.93 0.62
C LEU A 103 -2.92 9.83 -0.34
N LEU A 104 -3.81 8.85 -0.12
CA LEU A 104 -4.94 8.61 -1.02
C LEU A 104 -5.95 9.77 -0.98
N GLU A 105 -6.17 10.38 0.17
CA GLU A 105 -6.98 11.60 0.30
C GLU A 105 -6.38 12.74 -0.51
N SER A 106 -5.05 12.94 -0.46
CA SER A 106 -4.39 14.00 -1.23
C SER A 106 -4.42 13.79 -2.76
N GLN A 107 -4.54 12.55 -3.22
CA GLN A 107 -4.58 12.22 -4.65
C GLN A 107 -5.99 12.21 -5.23
N ILE A 108 -7.01 11.99 -4.39
CA ILE A 108 -8.41 11.84 -4.82
C ILE A 108 -9.24 13.09 -4.49
N GLY A 109 -8.83 13.86 -3.47
CA GLY A 109 -9.44 15.14 -3.08
C GLY A 109 -9.17 16.25 -4.07
#